data_AF-A0A1B8ZAD9-F1
#
_entry.id   AF-A0A1B8ZAD9-F1
#
_cell.length_a   1.000
_cell.length_b   1.000
_cell.length_c   1.000
_cell.angle_alpha   90.00
_cell.angle_beta   90.00
_cell.angle_gamma   90.00
#
_symmetry.space_group_name_H-M   'P 1'
#
loop_
_entity.id
_entity.type
_entity.pdbx_description
1 polymer ?
#
loop_
_entity_poly.entity_id
_entity_poly.type
_entity_poly.pdbx_seq_one_letter_code
_entity_poly.pdbx_strand_id
1 'polypeptide(L)'
;MQIKTMAEYAAEGRSPEVLFWVGCAGSFDDRAKKITKAFCKILNKIGVEFAVLGQEESCTGDPAKRAGNEFVFQMMALTNIEVLNAYEVKKIVTACPHCFNTLKNEYPSLGGNFEVVHHTQFLKTLMEEGRLKIEGGAFKGKKITFHDPCYLGRANDEYEAPRLLLEKLDAELVEMKRCRTNGLCCGAGGAQMFKEPEKGNKDINIERTEEALSFEPKVIATGCPFCNTMMTDGVKHFNKNTEVAVKDIVELLAEADDL
;
A
#
# COMPACT_ATOMS: atom_id res chain seq x y z
N MET A 1 -14.33 -15.89 2.58
CA MET A 1 -13.68 -15.67 1.27
C MET A 1 -12.47 -16.56 1.22
N GLN A 2 -12.41 -17.47 0.24
CA GLN A 2 -11.25 -18.32 0.00
C GLN A 2 -10.51 -17.74 -1.20
N ILE A 3 -9.24 -17.38 -1.02
CA ILE A 3 -8.39 -16.85 -2.08
C ILE A 3 -7.50 -18.01 -2.54
N LYS A 4 -7.48 -18.25 -3.85
CA LYS A 4 -6.65 -19.31 -4.43
C LYS A 4 -5.17 -18.91 -4.42
N THR A 5 -4.29 -19.89 -4.24
CA THR A 5 -2.84 -19.69 -4.41
C THR A 5 -2.41 -19.83 -5.87
N MET A 6 -1.22 -19.36 -6.22
CA MET A 6 -0.63 -19.63 -7.53
C MET A 6 -0.50 -21.14 -7.80
N ALA A 7 -0.14 -21.92 -6.77
CA ALA A 7 -0.08 -23.38 -6.85
C ALA A 7 -1.43 -24.01 -7.23
N GLU A 8 -2.53 -23.54 -6.64
CA GLU A 8 -3.88 -24.03 -6.96
C GLU A 8 -4.30 -23.67 -8.40
N TYR A 9 -4.00 -22.45 -8.87
CA TYR A 9 -4.23 -22.09 -10.28
C TYR A 9 -3.40 -22.97 -11.24
N ALA A 10 -2.12 -23.18 -10.93
CA ALA A 10 -1.24 -24.03 -11.73
C ALA A 10 -1.73 -25.49 -11.80
N ALA A 11 -2.21 -26.04 -10.69
CA ALA A 11 -2.79 -27.38 -10.63
C ALA A 11 -4.07 -27.52 -11.48
N GLU A 12 -4.82 -26.43 -11.66
CA GLU A 12 -5.99 -26.35 -12.55
C GLU A 12 -5.61 -26.10 -14.03
N GLY A 13 -4.33 -25.89 -14.35
CA GLY A 13 -3.89 -25.49 -15.69
C GLY A 13 -4.37 -24.10 -16.10
N ARG A 14 -4.62 -23.21 -15.12
CA ARG A 14 -5.11 -21.84 -15.32
C ARG A 14 -4.10 -20.84 -14.77
N SER A 15 -4.21 -19.59 -15.21
CA SER A 15 -3.45 -18.48 -14.65
C SER A 15 -4.40 -17.38 -14.21
N PRO A 16 -4.17 -16.73 -13.05
CA PRO A 16 -4.96 -15.58 -12.64
C PRO A 16 -4.66 -14.38 -13.55
N GLU A 17 -5.55 -13.39 -13.54
CA GLU A 17 -5.33 -12.08 -14.15
C GLU A 17 -4.13 -11.36 -13.50
N VAL A 18 -3.98 -11.53 -12.18
CA VAL A 18 -2.92 -10.87 -11.42
C VAL A 18 -2.49 -11.65 -10.17
N LEU A 19 -1.19 -11.59 -9.86
CA LEU A 19 -0.70 -11.96 -8.54
C LEU A 19 -0.85 -10.77 -7.58
N PHE A 20 -1.56 -10.96 -6.48
CA PHE A 20 -1.52 -10.03 -5.37
C PHE A 20 -0.35 -10.37 -4.44
N TRP A 21 0.68 -9.54 -4.46
CA TRP A 21 1.80 -9.61 -3.54
C TRP A 21 1.42 -8.98 -2.20
N VAL A 22 1.19 -9.83 -1.20
CA VAL A 22 0.68 -9.42 0.12
C VAL A 22 1.78 -8.71 0.93
N GLY A 23 3.01 -9.20 0.81
CA GLY A 23 4.20 -8.73 1.49
C GLY A 23 4.18 -9.02 2.99
N CYS A 24 5.29 -8.68 3.65
CA CYS A 24 5.47 -8.94 5.09
C CYS A 24 4.48 -8.15 5.96
N ALA A 25 4.27 -6.87 5.67
CA ALA A 25 3.33 -6.04 6.44
C ALA A 25 1.90 -6.60 6.30
N GLY A 26 1.41 -6.81 5.07
CA GLY A 26 0.06 -7.31 4.82
C GLY A 26 -0.21 -8.71 5.38
N SER A 27 0.84 -9.51 5.59
CA SER A 27 0.76 -10.87 6.12
C SER A 27 0.87 -10.95 7.65
N PHE A 28 1.72 -10.13 8.27
CA PHE A 28 2.05 -10.28 9.71
C PHE A 28 1.49 -9.18 10.60
N ASP A 29 1.44 -7.92 10.12
CA ASP A 29 0.97 -6.79 10.94
C ASP A 29 -0.57 -6.73 11.00
N ASP A 30 -1.13 -6.63 12.20
CA ASP A 30 -2.58 -6.71 12.40
C ASP A 30 -3.34 -5.52 11.81
N ARG A 31 -2.70 -4.35 11.71
CA ARG A 31 -3.31 -3.17 11.07
C ARG A 31 -3.31 -3.33 9.56
N ALA A 32 -2.20 -3.77 8.98
CA ALA A 32 -2.04 -3.98 7.55
C ALA A 32 -2.85 -5.17 7.02
N LYS A 33 -3.10 -6.22 7.83
CA LYS A 33 -4.04 -7.30 7.47
C LYS A 33 -5.44 -6.79 7.12
N LYS A 34 -5.88 -5.66 7.71
CA LYS A 34 -7.17 -5.04 7.37
C LYS A 34 -7.15 -4.45 5.96
N ILE A 35 -6.04 -3.82 5.57
CA ILE A 35 -5.79 -3.31 4.22
C ILE A 35 -5.82 -4.48 3.21
N THR A 36 -5.08 -5.55 3.49
CA THR A 36 -5.08 -6.79 2.69
C THR A 36 -6.50 -7.34 2.50
N LYS A 37 -7.27 -7.47 3.59
CA LYS A 37 -8.64 -7.99 3.54
C LYS A 37 -9.57 -7.08 2.74
N ALA A 38 -9.49 -5.76 2.92
CA ALA A 38 -10.30 -4.80 2.17
C ALA A 38 -10.01 -4.87 0.67
N PHE A 39 -8.74 -4.95 0.29
CA PHE A 39 -8.36 -5.10 -1.11
C PHE A 39 -8.91 -6.39 -1.72
N CYS A 40 -8.68 -7.54 -1.06
CA CYS A 40 -9.20 -8.82 -1.53
C CYS A 40 -10.73 -8.86 -1.61
N LYS A 41 -11.45 -8.21 -0.67
CA LYS A 41 -12.91 -8.09 -0.70
C LYS A 41 -13.38 -7.36 -1.97
N ILE A 42 -12.77 -6.22 -2.29
CA ILE A 42 -13.11 -5.45 -3.50
C ILE A 42 -12.88 -6.32 -4.73
N LEU A 43 -11.69 -6.90 -4.89
CA LEU A 43 -11.36 -7.72 -6.05
C LEU A 43 -12.31 -8.90 -6.23
N ASN A 44 -12.66 -9.58 -5.13
CA ASN A 44 -13.61 -10.69 -5.16
C ASN A 44 -15.04 -10.25 -5.53
N LYS A 45 -15.50 -9.07 -5.05
CA LYS A 45 -16.83 -8.52 -5.40
C LYS A 45 -16.95 -8.26 -6.90
N ILE A 46 -15.90 -7.71 -7.51
CA ILE A 46 -15.88 -7.34 -8.93
C ILE A 46 -15.42 -8.49 -9.85
N GLY A 47 -15.18 -9.68 -9.29
CA GLY A 47 -14.83 -10.88 -10.05
C GLY A 47 -13.44 -10.82 -10.72
N VAL A 48 -12.49 -10.08 -10.15
CA VAL A 48 -11.08 -10.14 -10.60
C VAL A 48 -10.51 -11.50 -10.21
N GLU A 49 -9.94 -12.22 -11.17
CA GLU A 49 -9.26 -13.49 -10.91
C GLU A 49 -7.84 -13.20 -10.40
N PHE A 50 -7.65 -13.16 -9.08
CA PHE A 50 -6.33 -12.96 -8.48
C PHE A 50 -5.90 -14.16 -7.65
N ALA A 51 -4.59 -14.28 -7.45
CA ALA A 51 -3.99 -15.27 -6.57
C ALA A 51 -3.01 -14.62 -5.59
N VAL A 52 -2.59 -15.40 -4.58
CA VAL A 52 -1.47 -15.08 -3.69
C VAL A 52 -0.44 -16.22 -3.73
N LEU A 53 0.78 -15.98 -3.26
CA LEU A 53 1.78 -17.05 -3.13
C LEU A 53 1.62 -17.88 -1.84
N GLY A 54 0.80 -17.44 -0.88
CA GLY A 54 0.58 -18.17 0.36
C GLY A 54 1.88 -18.35 1.14
N GLN A 55 2.24 -19.59 1.47
CA GLN A 55 3.46 -19.91 2.21
C GLN A 55 4.75 -19.74 1.38
N GLU A 56 4.63 -19.64 0.05
CA GLU A 56 5.77 -19.42 -0.84
C GLU A 56 6.14 -17.93 -0.95
N GLU A 57 5.34 -17.03 -0.37
CA GLU A 57 5.66 -15.60 -0.35
C GLU A 57 6.66 -15.28 0.77
N SER A 58 7.73 -14.57 0.42
CA SER A 58 8.67 -14.02 1.41
C SER A 58 8.67 -12.49 1.39
N CYS A 59 9.43 -11.86 2.28
CA CYS A 59 9.65 -10.41 2.22
C CYS A 59 10.36 -10.05 0.91
N THR A 60 10.08 -8.87 0.33
CA THR A 60 10.78 -8.40 -0.87
C THR A 60 12.28 -8.15 -0.64
N GLY A 61 12.70 -8.07 0.62
CA GLY A 61 14.05 -7.73 1.03
C GLY A 61 14.27 -6.22 1.25
N ASP A 62 13.26 -5.36 1.06
CA ASP A 62 13.39 -3.90 1.23
C ASP A 62 14.00 -3.51 2.59
N PRO A 63 13.51 -3.98 3.75
CA PRO A 63 14.11 -3.63 5.04
C PRO A 63 15.58 -4.04 5.16
N ALA A 64 15.94 -5.23 4.69
CA ALA A 64 17.32 -5.72 4.72
C ALA A 64 18.24 -4.82 3.88
N LYS A 65 17.80 -4.49 2.67
CA LYS A 65 18.53 -3.58 1.78
C LYS A 65 18.72 -2.20 2.41
N ARG A 66 17.65 -1.61 2.96
CA ARG A 66 17.72 -0.28 3.58
C ARG A 66 18.55 -0.26 4.86
N ALA A 67 18.65 -1.38 5.57
CA ALA A 67 19.56 -1.55 6.69
C ALA A 67 21.03 -1.78 6.27
N GLY A 68 21.32 -1.81 4.96
CA GLY A 68 22.67 -2.03 4.42
C GLY A 68 23.06 -3.51 4.28
N ASN A 69 22.12 -4.44 4.49
CA ASN A 69 22.36 -5.87 4.35
C ASN A 69 22.03 -6.34 2.92
N GLU A 70 22.91 -5.97 1.98
CA GLU A 70 22.76 -6.27 0.55
C GLU A 70 22.73 -7.79 0.28
N PHE A 71 23.52 -8.58 1.02
CA PHE A 71 23.56 -10.03 0.86
C PHE A 71 22.20 -10.67 1.17
N VAL A 72 21.58 -10.31 2.31
CA VAL A 72 20.25 -10.82 2.66
C VAL A 72 19.19 -10.34 1.67
N PHE A 73 19.27 -9.08 1.22
CA PHE A 73 18.39 -8.58 0.16
C PHE A 73 18.49 -9.44 -1.12
N GLN A 74 19.70 -9.70 -1.61
CA GLN A 74 19.91 -10.49 -2.82
C GLN A 74 19.41 -11.92 -2.68
N MET A 75 19.67 -12.58 -1.55
CA MET A 75 19.13 -13.93 -1.30
C MET A 75 17.60 -13.95 -1.34
N MET A 76 16.94 -13.04 -0.61
CA MET A 76 15.48 -12.97 -0.60
C MET A 76 14.91 -12.66 -1.98
N ALA A 77 15.50 -11.69 -2.69
CA ALA A 77 15.07 -11.31 -4.02
C ALA A 77 15.21 -12.44 -5.03
N LEU A 78 16.35 -13.15 -5.06
CA LEU A 78 16.58 -14.26 -5.97
C LEU A 78 15.61 -15.42 -5.71
N THR A 79 15.35 -15.78 -4.44
CA THR A 79 14.35 -16.79 -4.10
C THR A 79 12.96 -16.39 -4.57
N ASN A 80 12.55 -15.14 -4.34
CA ASN A 80 11.25 -14.65 -4.81
C ASN A 80 11.17 -14.67 -6.35
N ILE A 81 12.23 -14.26 -7.04
CA ILE A 81 12.29 -14.26 -8.51
C ILE A 81 12.17 -15.68 -9.06
N GLU A 82 12.84 -16.65 -8.46
CA GLU A 82 12.75 -18.06 -8.85
C GLU A 82 11.30 -18.57 -8.78
N VAL A 83 10.61 -18.32 -7.65
CA VAL A 83 9.20 -18.71 -7.46
C VAL A 83 8.30 -18.00 -8.47
N LEU A 84 8.45 -16.68 -8.63
CA LEU A 84 7.65 -15.88 -9.55
C LEU A 84 7.82 -16.34 -11.01
N ASN A 85 9.06 -16.67 -11.40
CA ASN A 85 9.37 -17.19 -12.73
C ASN A 85 8.83 -18.60 -12.95
N ALA A 86 8.90 -19.47 -11.93
CA ALA A 86 8.36 -20.83 -12.00
C ALA A 86 6.84 -20.84 -12.24
N TYR A 87 6.13 -19.85 -11.69
CA TYR A 87 4.71 -19.64 -11.94
C TYR A 87 4.40 -18.77 -13.18
N GLU A 88 5.41 -18.39 -13.96
CA GLU A 88 5.29 -17.53 -15.14
C GLU A 88 4.51 -16.23 -14.86
N VAL A 89 4.69 -15.65 -13.67
CA VAL A 89 3.98 -14.44 -13.25
C VAL A 89 4.35 -13.27 -14.16
N LYS A 90 3.33 -12.60 -14.71
CA LYS A 90 3.52 -11.43 -15.59
C LYS A 90 3.22 -10.12 -14.87
N LYS A 91 2.09 -10.10 -14.15
CA LYS A 91 1.55 -8.91 -13.49
C LYS A 91 1.43 -9.12 -11.99
N ILE A 92 1.94 -8.16 -11.24
CA ILE A 92 1.94 -8.14 -9.78
C ILE A 92 1.25 -6.85 -9.32
N VAL A 93 0.27 -6.97 -8.43
CA VAL A 93 -0.30 -5.85 -7.68
C VAL A 93 0.15 -5.94 -6.24
N THR A 94 0.46 -4.81 -5.61
CA THR A 94 0.74 -4.77 -4.17
C THR A 94 0.14 -3.54 -3.49
N ALA A 95 -0.25 -3.70 -2.23
CA ALA A 95 -0.75 -2.61 -1.39
C ALA A 95 0.36 -1.83 -0.68
N CYS A 96 1.62 -2.22 -0.85
CA CYS A 96 2.75 -1.62 -0.16
C CYS A 96 3.70 -0.93 -1.16
N PRO A 97 3.86 0.40 -1.12
CA PRO A 97 4.80 1.14 -1.96
C PRO A 97 6.26 0.68 -1.84
N HIS A 98 6.66 0.13 -0.69
CA HIS A 98 8.01 -0.44 -0.53
C HIS A 98 8.17 -1.71 -1.36
N CYS A 99 7.18 -2.61 -1.31
CA CYS A 99 7.16 -3.81 -2.15
C CYS A 99 7.12 -3.42 -3.62
N PHE A 100 6.25 -2.46 -3.97
CA PHE A 100 6.13 -1.92 -5.32
C PHE A 100 7.47 -1.40 -5.85
N ASN A 101 8.16 -0.55 -5.10
CA ASN A 101 9.44 0.00 -5.52
C ASN A 101 10.51 -1.09 -5.69
N THR A 102 10.63 -2.02 -4.75
CA THR A 102 11.65 -3.07 -4.82
C THR A 102 11.39 -4.05 -5.97
N LEU A 103 10.15 -4.52 -6.12
CA LEU A 103 9.77 -5.42 -7.21
C LEU A 103 9.94 -4.74 -8.58
N LYS A 104 9.55 -3.46 -8.70
CA LYS A 104 9.57 -2.74 -9.99
C LYS A 104 10.97 -2.28 -10.39
N ASN A 105 11.73 -1.71 -9.46
CA ASN A 105 12.94 -0.94 -9.77
C ASN A 105 14.23 -1.67 -9.40
N GLU A 106 14.19 -2.67 -8.50
CA GLU A 106 15.39 -3.31 -7.98
C GLU A 106 15.53 -4.78 -8.43
N TYR A 107 14.43 -5.52 -8.50
CA TYR A 107 14.43 -6.90 -9.00
C TYR A 107 14.92 -7.05 -10.46
N PRO A 108 14.71 -6.07 -11.38
CA PRO A 108 15.24 -6.18 -12.75
C PRO A 108 16.76 -6.38 -12.82
N SER A 109 17.52 -5.75 -11.92
CA SER A 109 18.98 -5.93 -11.85
C SER A 109 19.42 -7.33 -11.44
N LEU A 110 18.50 -8.12 -10.87
CA LEU A 110 18.69 -9.51 -10.44
C LEU A 110 17.99 -10.50 -11.37
N GLY A 111 17.44 -10.05 -12.50
CA GLY A 111 16.76 -10.88 -13.50
C GLY A 111 15.24 -11.04 -13.30
N GLY A 112 14.65 -10.38 -12.31
CA GLY A 112 13.21 -10.39 -12.07
C GLY A 112 12.49 -9.27 -12.79
N ASN A 113 11.82 -9.57 -13.90
CA ASN A 113 11.13 -8.57 -14.73
C ASN A 113 9.62 -8.83 -14.73
N PHE A 114 8.87 -7.94 -14.07
CA PHE A 114 7.43 -8.07 -13.90
C PHE A 114 6.72 -6.74 -14.18
N GLU A 115 5.48 -6.78 -14.66
CA GLU A 115 4.60 -5.62 -14.61
C GLU A 115 4.12 -5.43 -13.17
N VAL A 116 4.70 -4.48 -12.45
CA VAL A 116 4.35 -4.21 -11.06
C VAL A 116 3.54 -2.93 -10.98
N VAL A 117 2.36 -3.01 -10.37
CA VAL A 117 1.47 -1.86 -10.14
C VAL A 117 1.09 -1.74 -8.66
N HIS A 118 0.92 -0.52 -8.20
CA HIS A 118 0.36 -0.28 -6.88
C HIS A 118 -1.16 -0.50 -6.86
N HIS A 119 -1.73 -0.92 -5.73
CA HIS A 119 -3.16 -1.20 -5.62
C HIS A 119 -4.04 -0.01 -6.05
N THR A 120 -3.64 1.24 -5.76
CA THR A 120 -4.39 2.42 -6.22
C THR A 120 -4.36 2.58 -7.75
N GLN A 121 -3.24 2.27 -8.39
CA GLN A 121 -3.14 2.29 -9.86
C GLN A 121 -4.03 1.21 -10.47
N PHE A 122 -4.01 0.01 -9.90
CA PHE A 122 -4.83 -1.09 -10.35
C PHE A 122 -6.32 -0.81 -10.20
N LEU A 123 -6.76 -0.32 -9.03
CA LEU A 123 -8.17 0.04 -8.80
C LEU A 123 -8.61 1.19 -9.70
N LYS A 124 -7.75 2.18 -9.96
CA LYS A 124 -8.02 3.23 -10.94
C LYS A 124 -8.26 2.64 -12.34
N THR A 125 -7.39 1.75 -12.82
CA THR A 125 -7.57 1.08 -14.12
C THR A 125 -8.88 0.29 -14.17
N LEU A 126 -9.20 -0.49 -13.14
CA LEU A 126 -10.47 -1.23 -13.06
C LEU A 126 -11.70 -0.32 -13.07
N MET A 127 -11.59 0.88 -12.50
CA MET A 127 -12.64 1.89 -12.54
C MET A 127 -12.79 2.50 -13.94
N GLU A 128 -11.69 2.80 -14.62
CA GLU A 128 -11.69 3.31 -16.01
C GLU A 128 -12.24 2.26 -17.00
N GLU A 129 -12.01 0.96 -16.74
CA GLU A 129 -12.58 -0.16 -17.48
C GLU A 129 -14.07 -0.41 -17.15
N GLY A 130 -14.63 0.29 -16.16
CA GLY A 130 -16.02 0.12 -15.70
C GLY A 130 -16.28 -1.15 -14.88
N ARG A 131 -15.23 -1.88 -14.49
CA ARG A 131 -15.29 -3.09 -13.66
C ARG A 131 -15.44 -2.76 -12.17
N LEU A 132 -14.84 -1.66 -11.72
CA LEU A 132 -15.03 -1.10 -10.39
C LEU A 132 -15.98 0.10 -10.46
N LYS A 133 -17.07 0.04 -9.71
CA LYS A 133 -17.99 1.17 -9.51
C LYS A 133 -17.97 1.53 -8.03
N ILE A 134 -17.60 2.77 -7.75
CA ILE A 134 -17.61 3.33 -6.40
C ILE A 134 -18.90 4.12 -6.27
N GLU A 135 -19.82 3.65 -5.42
CA GLU A 135 -21.03 4.41 -5.09
C GLU A 135 -20.64 5.49 -4.07
N GLY A 136 -20.65 6.75 -4.51
CA GLY A 136 -20.32 7.88 -3.65
C GLY A 136 -21.31 8.06 -2.49
N GLY A 137 -20.92 8.88 -1.51
CA GLY A 137 -21.85 9.34 -0.46
C GLY A 137 -21.51 8.90 0.96
N ALA A 138 -20.81 7.77 1.15
CA ALA A 138 -20.43 7.28 2.48
C ALA A 138 -19.50 8.25 3.25
N PHE A 139 -18.77 9.09 2.51
CA PHE A 139 -17.87 10.10 3.05
C PHE A 139 -18.30 11.54 2.71
N LYS A 140 -19.55 11.73 2.28
CA LYS A 140 -20.07 13.05 1.89
C LYS A 140 -19.85 14.09 2.98
N GLY A 141 -19.12 15.16 2.64
CA GLY A 141 -18.81 16.27 3.56
C GLY A 141 -17.83 15.93 4.68
N LYS A 142 -17.25 14.72 4.69
CA LYS A 142 -16.12 14.41 5.59
C LYS A 142 -14.84 14.95 4.96
N LYS A 143 -14.08 15.68 5.77
CA LYS A 143 -12.76 16.18 5.40
C LYS A 143 -11.74 15.06 5.45
N ILE A 144 -11.09 14.77 4.33
CA ILE A 144 -10.04 13.76 4.20
C ILE A 144 -8.76 14.45 3.77
N THR A 145 -7.63 14.14 4.42
CA THR A 145 -6.31 14.53 3.91
C THR A 145 -5.53 13.29 3.51
N PHE A 146 -4.66 13.42 2.51
CA PHE A 146 -3.87 12.29 1.99
C PHE A 146 -2.39 12.44 2.32
N HIS A 147 -1.81 11.41 2.93
CA HIS A 147 -0.36 11.29 3.08
C HIS A 147 0.24 10.58 1.87
N ASP A 148 0.95 11.32 1.02
CA ASP A 148 1.69 10.78 -0.14
C ASP A 148 2.83 9.84 0.30
N PRO A 149 2.75 8.52 0.01
CA PRO A 149 3.85 7.61 0.28
C PRO A 149 5.06 7.96 -0.60
N CYS A 150 6.24 8.07 0.01
CA CYS A 150 7.45 8.49 -0.70
C CYS A 150 7.84 7.56 -1.86
N TYR A 151 7.69 6.24 -1.69
CA TYR A 151 7.99 5.28 -2.75
C TYR A 151 6.94 5.26 -3.87
N LEU A 152 5.70 5.69 -3.60
CA LEU A 152 4.69 5.79 -4.64
C LEU A 152 4.89 7.07 -5.46
N GLY A 153 5.03 8.20 -4.74
CA GLY A 153 5.28 9.51 -5.31
C GLY A 153 6.73 9.70 -5.77
N ARG A 154 7.62 10.17 -4.89
CA ARG A 154 8.96 10.62 -5.28
C ARG A 154 9.83 9.60 -6.00
N ALA A 155 9.63 8.30 -5.76
CA ALA A 155 10.42 7.26 -6.41
C ALA A 155 9.80 6.71 -7.71
N ASN A 156 8.50 6.92 -7.93
CA ASN A 156 7.77 6.27 -9.02
C ASN A 156 6.76 7.19 -9.74
N ASP A 157 6.77 8.48 -9.44
CA ASP A 157 5.97 9.56 -10.01
C ASP A 157 4.45 9.32 -10.02
N GLU A 158 3.95 8.51 -9.08
CA GLU A 158 2.52 8.26 -8.94
C GLU A 158 1.90 9.12 -7.82
N TYR A 159 1.06 10.06 -8.23
CA TYR A 159 0.34 10.98 -7.35
C TYR A 159 -1.16 11.03 -7.63
N GLU A 160 -1.60 10.62 -8.81
CA GLU A 160 -2.96 10.89 -9.29
C GLU A 160 -3.92 9.74 -8.97
N ALA A 161 -3.49 8.49 -9.14
CA ALA A 161 -4.34 7.34 -8.88
C ALA A 161 -4.93 7.33 -7.45
N PRO A 162 -4.17 7.63 -6.38
CA PRO A 162 -4.73 7.77 -5.03
C PRO A 162 -5.81 8.85 -4.93
N ARG A 163 -5.59 10.02 -5.56
CA ARG A 163 -6.46 11.20 -5.48
C ARG A 163 -7.77 10.98 -6.23
N LEU A 164 -7.67 10.45 -7.45
CA LEU A 164 -8.84 10.12 -8.28
C LEU A 164 -9.78 9.12 -7.58
N LEU A 165 -9.23 8.16 -6.85
CA LEU A 165 -10.03 7.22 -6.05
C LEU A 165 -10.70 7.90 -4.86
N LEU A 166 -9.98 8.78 -4.15
CA LEU A 166 -10.53 9.54 -3.02
C LEU A 166 -11.65 10.50 -3.44
N GLU A 167 -11.54 11.13 -4.61
CA GLU A 167 -12.57 12.02 -5.16
C GLU A 167 -13.91 11.30 -5.40
N LYS A 168 -13.89 9.99 -5.69
CA LYS A 168 -15.12 9.20 -5.87
C LYS A 168 -15.90 8.93 -4.60
N LEU A 169 -15.32 9.18 -3.43
CA LEU A 169 -15.96 8.97 -2.14
C LEU A 169 -16.94 10.11 -1.76
N ASP A 170 -17.08 11.13 -2.61
CA ASP A 170 -17.77 12.41 -2.32
C ASP A 170 -17.20 13.15 -1.09
N ALA A 171 -15.94 12.86 -0.74
CA ALA A 171 -15.24 13.49 0.37
C ALA A 171 -14.69 14.88 0.01
N GLU A 172 -14.52 15.74 1.02
CA GLU A 172 -13.73 16.96 0.85
C GLU A 172 -12.25 16.61 1.00
N LEU A 173 -11.56 16.40 -0.13
CA LEU A 173 -10.12 16.16 -0.15
C LEU A 173 -9.36 17.47 0.10
N VAL A 174 -8.60 17.51 1.19
CA VAL A 174 -7.80 18.67 1.58
C VAL A 174 -6.32 18.30 1.60
N GLU A 175 -5.59 18.90 0.66
CA GLU A 175 -4.14 18.73 0.54
C GLU A 175 -3.39 19.43 1.68
N MET A 176 -2.41 18.74 2.23
CA MET A 176 -1.41 19.36 3.11
C MET A 176 -0.49 20.28 2.31
N LYS A 177 0.12 21.27 2.97
CA LYS A 177 1.11 22.18 2.35
C LYS A 177 2.27 21.40 1.75
N ARG A 178 2.84 20.45 2.50
CA ARG A 178 3.88 19.53 2.03
C ARG A 178 3.21 18.29 1.45
N CYS A 179 2.83 18.32 0.18
CA CYS A 179 2.28 17.18 -0.56
C CYS A 179 3.07 16.94 -1.85
N ARG A 180 2.74 15.84 -2.53
CA ARG A 180 3.33 15.45 -3.82
C ARG A 180 4.86 15.35 -3.75
N THR A 181 5.58 16.00 -4.66
CA THR A 181 7.06 16.03 -4.67
C THR A 181 7.65 16.66 -3.40
N ASN A 182 6.91 17.59 -2.77
CA ASN A 182 7.28 18.26 -1.52
C ASN A 182 6.78 17.52 -0.27
N GLY A 183 6.22 16.31 -0.39
CA GLY A 183 5.65 15.55 0.71
C GLY A 183 6.66 15.24 1.83
N LEU A 184 6.34 15.60 3.08
CA LEU A 184 7.17 15.20 4.21
C LEU A 184 6.97 13.70 4.51
N CYS A 185 8.08 12.98 4.72
CA CYS A 185 8.10 11.55 5.02
C CYS A 185 7.30 11.22 6.30
N CYS A 186 6.73 10.01 6.38
CA CYS A 186 6.14 9.50 7.62
C CYS A 186 7.16 9.05 8.67
N GLY A 187 8.44 8.88 8.29
CA GLY A 187 9.52 8.44 9.19
C GLY A 187 9.81 6.93 9.20
N ALA A 188 9.02 6.07 8.56
CA ALA A 188 9.26 4.62 8.56
C ALA A 188 10.36 4.13 7.61
N GLY A 189 10.52 4.81 6.47
CA GLY A 189 11.39 4.37 5.38
C GLY A 189 12.88 4.35 5.75
N GLY A 190 13.71 3.69 4.93
CA GLY A 190 15.14 3.60 5.23
C GLY A 190 15.45 2.72 6.44
N ALA A 191 14.62 1.70 6.70
CA ALA A 191 14.66 0.82 7.87
C ALA A 191 14.46 1.53 9.24
N GLN A 192 14.07 2.81 9.24
CA GLN A 192 13.89 3.60 10.46
C GLN A 192 12.79 3.03 11.37
N MET A 193 11.77 2.38 10.80
CA MET A 193 10.71 1.73 11.60
C MET A 193 11.22 0.64 12.56
N PHE A 194 12.39 0.06 12.28
CA PHE A 194 12.91 -1.09 13.04
C PHE A 194 14.01 -0.70 14.04
N LYS A 195 14.18 0.60 14.30
CA LYS A 195 15.14 1.12 15.26
C LYS A 195 14.57 2.34 15.97
N GLU A 196 15.25 2.74 17.05
CA GLU A 196 14.93 4.00 17.72
C GLU A 196 15.19 5.21 16.80
N PRO A 197 14.36 6.26 16.89
CA PRO A 197 14.61 7.50 16.17
C PRO A 197 16.00 8.08 16.48
N GLU A 198 16.63 8.66 15.45
CA GLU A 198 17.86 9.43 15.63
C GLU A 198 17.62 10.67 16.49
N LYS A 199 18.68 11.17 17.13
CA LYS A 199 18.59 12.39 17.95
C LYS A 199 18.06 13.57 17.12
N GLY A 200 17.04 14.23 17.66
CA GLY A 200 16.43 15.41 17.06
C GLY A 200 15.52 16.13 18.05
N ASN A 201 14.90 17.23 17.59
CA ASN A 201 13.96 17.99 18.41
C ASN A 201 12.55 17.38 18.41
N LYS A 202 12.26 16.51 17.43
CA LYS A 202 10.93 15.93 17.20
C LYS A 202 11.02 14.76 16.23
N ASP A 203 10.27 13.70 16.49
CA ASP A 203 10.17 12.56 15.59
C ASP A 203 9.41 12.94 14.31
N ILE A 204 9.83 12.34 13.19
CA ILE A 204 9.32 12.68 11.86
C ILE A 204 7.82 12.37 11.73
N ASN A 205 7.34 11.27 12.31
CA ASN A 205 5.92 10.93 12.28
C ASN A 205 5.07 11.91 13.10
N ILE A 206 5.59 12.40 14.23
CA ILE A 206 4.92 13.41 15.07
C ILE A 206 4.83 14.73 14.31
N GLU A 207 5.93 15.19 13.73
CA GLU A 207 5.97 16.40 12.89
C GLU A 207 5.00 16.29 11.70
N ARG A 208 5.01 15.15 11.01
CA ARG A 208 4.12 14.95 9.86
C ARG A 208 2.65 14.90 10.29
N THR A 209 2.36 14.29 11.43
CA THR A 209 0.98 14.16 11.91
C THR A 209 0.43 15.47 12.45
N GLU A 210 1.25 16.28 13.12
CA GLU A 210 0.84 17.63 13.53
C GLU A 210 0.44 18.48 12.32
N GLU A 211 1.23 18.44 11.24
CA GLU A 211 0.88 19.10 9.99
C GLU A 211 -0.48 18.59 9.47
N ALA A 212 -0.67 17.27 9.40
CA ALA A 212 -1.93 16.69 8.93
C ALA A 212 -3.13 17.14 9.78
N LEU A 213 -2.98 17.15 11.11
CA LEU A 213 -4.02 17.55 12.04
C LEU A 213 -4.37 19.05 11.96
N SER A 214 -3.42 19.90 11.55
CA SER A 214 -3.67 21.34 11.38
C SER A 214 -4.70 21.68 10.30
N PHE A 215 -5.00 20.72 9.41
CA PHE A 215 -6.06 20.83 8.41
C PHE A 215 -7.41 20.31 8.92
N GLU A 216 -7.51 19.89 10.18
CA GLU A 216 -8.72 19.38 10.83
C GLU A 216 -9.43 18.24 10.06
N PRO A 217 -8.71 17.22 9.54
CA PRO A 217 -9.33 16.12 8.83
C PRO A 217 -10.14 15.24 9.79
N LYS A 218 -11.20 14.61 9.29
CA LYS A 218 -11.84 13.46 9.95
C LYS A 218 -11.13 12.16 9.62
N VAL A 219 -10.44 12.10 8.48
CA VAL A 219 -9.64 10.95 8.06
C VAL A 219 -8.30 11.40 7.48
N ILE A 220 -7.23 10.76 7.92
CA ILE A 220 -5.93 10.78 7.23
C ILE A 220 -5.85 9.51 6.39
N ALA A 221 -5.99 9.68 5.07
CA ALA A 221 -5.85 8.61 4.10
C ALA A 221 -4.36 8.34 3.81
N THR A 222 -4.00 7.06 3.69
CA THR A 222 -2.67 6.61 3.27
C THR A 222 -2.78 5.65 2.09
N GLY A 223 -1.67 5.39 1.40
CA GLY A 223 -1.57 4.31 0.40
C GLY A 223 -0.40 3.40 0.68
N CYS A 224 -0.08 3.18 1.96
CA CYS A 224 1.11 2.45 2.40
C CYS A 224 0.90 1.95 3.83
N PRO A 225 1.10 0.65 4.11
CA PRO A 225 0.91 0.09 5.44
C PRO A 225 1.86 0.72 6.47
N PHE A 226 3.10 1.00 6.09
CA PHE A 226 4.07 1.65 6.99
C PHE A 226 3.67 3.09 7.32
N CYS A 227 3.22 3.86 6.32
CA CYS A 227 2.70 5.20 6.58
C CYS A 227 1.46 5.15 7.47
N ASN A 228 0.59 4.16 7.29
CA ASN A 228 -0.60 3.96 8.13
C ASN A 228 -0.23 3.79 9.61
N THR A 229 0.77 2.95 9.90
CA THR A 229 1.27 2.76 11.27
C THR A 229 1.83 4.06 11.84
N MET A 230 2.76 4.71 11.13
CA MET A 230 3.41 5.92 11.64
C MET A 230 2.43 7.07 11.88
N MET A 231 1.47 7.27 10.97
CA MET A 231 0.43 8.30 11.12
C MET A 231 -0.56 7.93 12.24
N THR A 232 -0.89 6.64 12.42
CA THR A 232 -1.71 6.18 13.54
C THR A 232 -1.04 6.48 14.88
N ASP A 233 0.26 6.22 14.99
CA ASP A 233 1.01 6.50 16.22
C ASP A 233 1.14 8.00 16.49
N GLY A 234 1.33 8.81 15.44
CA GLY A 234 1.29 10.27 15.55
C GLY A 234 -0.08 10.78 16.02
N VAL A 235 -1.18 10.23 15.52
CA VAL A 235 -2.54 10.66 15.94
C VAL A 235 -2.79 10.31 17.41
N LYS A 236 -2.32 9.14 17.87
CA LYS A 236 -2.37 8.75 19.28
C LYS A 236 -1.52 9.66 20.16
N HIS A 237 -0.33 10.06 19.71
CA HIS A 237 0.55 10.98 20.43
C HIS A 237 -0.17 12.30 20.77
N PHE A 238 -1.00 12.82 19.85
CA PHE A 238 -1.82 14.01 20.07
C PHE A 238 -3.18 13.74 20.75
N ASN A 239 -3.45 12.52 21.21
CA ASN A 239 -4.72 12.09 21.79
C ASN A 239 -5.95 12.34 20.88
N LYS A 240 -5.75 12.25 19.56
CA LYS A 240 -6.79 12.49 18.54
C LYS A 240 -7.38 11.23 17.93
N ASN A 241 -7.03 10.05 18.45
CA ASN A 241 -7.42 8.75 17.88
C ASN A 241 -8.92 8.41 18.00
N THR A 242 -9.70 9.19 18.74
CA THR A 242 -11.18 9.11 18.78
C THR A 242 -11.84 10.08 17.80
N GLU A 243 -11.12 11.10 17.34
CA GLU A 243 -11.64 12.18 16.48
C GLU A 243 -11.22 12.03 15.02
N VAL A 244 -10.02 11.47 14.78
CA VAL A 244 -9.38 11.36 13.47
C VAL A 244 -9.01 9.90 13.21
N ALA A 245 -9.56 9.33 12.14
CA ALA A 245 -9.22 7.98 11.70
C ALA A 245 -8.03 7.98 10.75
N VAL A 246 -7.15 6.98 10.86
CA VAL A 246 -6.08 6.72 9.88
C VAL A 246 -6.40 5.46 9.11
N LYS A 247 -6.62 5.58 7.80
CA LYS A 247 -7.08 4.48 6.94
C LYS A 247 -6.33 4.45 5.62
N ASP A 248 -6.12 3.25 5.11
CA ASP A 248 -5.67 3.12 3.74
C ASP A 248 -6.82 3.44 2.77
N ILE A 249 -6.51 3.95 1.58
CA ILE A 249 -7.50 4.28 0.56
C ILE A 249 -8.39 3.08 0.27
N VAL A 250 -7.82 1.87 0.19
CA VAL A 250 -8.62 0.68 -0.11
C VAL A 250 -9.64 0.34 0.96
N GLU A 251 -9.37 0.69 2.22
CA GLU A 251 -10.34 0.52 3.31
C GLU A 251 -11.49 1.51 3.17
N LEU A 252 -11.19 2.74 2.76
CA LEU A 252 -12.22 3.76 2.50
C LEU A 252 -13.12 3.35 1.33
N LEU A 253 -12.54 2.81 0.27
CA LEU A 253 -13.30 2.29 -0.88
C LEU A 253 -14.18 1.10 -0.46
N ALA A 254 -13.65 0.16 0.31
CA ALA A 254 -14.43 -0.98 0.80
C ALA A 254 -15.59 -0.53 1.69
N GLU A 255 -15.39 0.48 2.55
CA GLU A 255 -16.45 1.04 3.39
C GLU A 255 -17.53 1.79 2.59
N ALA A 256 -17.17 2.42 1.47
CA ALA A 256 -18.14 3.13 0.63
C ALA A 256 -19.04 2.19 -0.18
N ASP A 257 -18.49 1.06 -0.62
CA ASP A 257 -19.21 0.05 -1.39
C ASP A 257 -20.01 -0.94 -0.51
N ASP A 258 -20.17 -0.64 0.79
CA ASP A 258 -20.77 -1.52 1.82
C ASP A 258 -20.19 -2.95 1.81
N LEU A 259 -18.85 -3.08 1.76
CA LEU A 259 -18.12 -4.37 1.64
C LEU A 259 -17.54 -4.98 2.93
#